data_AF-A0A4S4NLY9-F1
#
_entry.id   AF-A0A4S4NLY9-F1
#
_cell.length_a   1.000
_cell.length_b   1.000
_cell.length_c   1.000
_cell.angle_alpha   90.00
_cell.angle_beta   90.00
_cell.angle_gamma   90.00
#
_symmetry.space_group_name_H-M   'P 1'
#
loop_
_entity.id
_entity.type
_entity.pdbx_description
1 polymer ?
#
loop_
_entity_poly.entity_id
_entity_poly.type
_entity_poly.pdbx_seq_one_letter_code
_entity_poly.pdbx_strand_id
1 'polypeptide(L)'
;MKHQRITELLDRYFAGETTLEEERALKKYFRGSHVAEDLKVYAPLFAYWDREASIAAPARVGTLRPRRLPRLLLTLAAALLLLLVARGLVLKPSPTPTAFPVAEAAPVDWSRHEITDEKEALLFLRTVLKSTSRQLTQGPAITLRELREADQIIH
;
A
#
# COMPACT_ATOMS: atom_id res chain seq x y z
N MET A 1 -29.17 3.27 40.27
CA MET A 1 -27.97 3.26 41.13
C MET A 1 -28.00 4.49 42.02
N LYS A 2 -27.40 4.45 43.21
CA LYS A 2 -27.30 5.64 44.06
C LYS A 2 -26.35 6.66 43.39
N HIS A 3 -26.69 7.95 43.46
CA HIS A 3 -25.96 9.06 42.82
C HIS A 3 -24.45 9.05 43.16
N GLN A 4 -24.10 8.93 44.44
CA GLN A 4 -22.70 8.91 44.92
C GLN A 4 -21.85 7.82 44.25
N ARG A 5 -22.43 6.64 44.01
CA ARG A 5 -21.73 5.52 43.37
C ARG A 5 -21.47 5.77 41.88
N ILE A 6 -22.33 6.54 41.20
CA ILE A 6 -22.12 6.92 39.81
C ILE A 6 -20.97 7.94 39.72
N THR A 7 -20.94 8.91 40.63
CA THR A 7 -19.88 9.94 40.65
C THR A 7 -18.50 9.31 40.86
N GLU A 8 -18.36 8.42 41.86
CA GLU A 8 -17.10 7.70 42.10
C GLU A 8 -16.67 6.84 40.90
N LEU A 9 -17.64 6.18 40.24
CA LEU A 9 -17.38 5.38 39.05
C LEU A 9 -16.94 6.25 37.86
N LEU A 10 -17.50 7.45 37.76
CA LEU A 10 -17.16 8.42 36.71
C LEU A 10 -15.75 8.99 36.91
N ASP A 11 -15.36 9.28 38.15
CA ASP A 11 -14.01 9.73 38.47
C ASP A 11 -12.97 8.64 38.14
N ARG A 12 -13.26 7.39 38.50
CA ARG A 12 -12.43 6.23 38.11
C ARG A 12 -12.39 6.01 36.59
N TYR A 13 -13.50 6.27 35.89
CA TYR A 13 -13.54 6.19 34.42
C TYR A 13 -12.61 7.22 33.79
N PHE A 14 -12.59 8.46 34.31
CA PHE A 14 -11.65 9.49 33.87
C PHE A 14 -10.20 9.17 34.21
N ALA A 15 -9.96 8.46 35.32
CA ALA A 15 -8.64 7.94 35.67
C ALA A 15 -8.21 6.71 34.85
N GLY A 16 -9.13 6.08 34.10
CA GLY A 16 -8.85 4.87 33.33
C GLY A 16 -8.77 3.58 34.16
N GLU A 17 -9.35 3.58 35.36
CA GLU A 17 -9.29 2.46 36.31
C GLU A 17 -10.59 1.62 36.34
N THR A 18 -11.48 1.83 35.38
CA THR A 18 -12.75 1.08 35.28
C THR A 18 -12.60 -0.23 34.52
N THR A 19 -13.39 -1.21 34.94
CA THR A 19 -13.55 -2.48 34.21
C THR A 19 -14.64 -2.38 33.14
N LEU A 20 -14.64 -3.30 32.17
CA LEU A 20 -15.65 -3.34 31.09
C LEU A 20 -17.09 -3.46 31.61
N GLU A 21 -17.31 -4.13 32.75
CA GLU A 21 -18.64 -4.26 33.35
C GLU A 21 -19.13 -2.94 33.95
N GLU A 22 -18.24 -2.22 34.61
CA GLU A 22 -18.49 -0.90 35.19
C GLU A 22 -18.81 0.12 34.10
N GLU A 23 -18.06 0.12 33.00
CA GLU A 23 -18.33 0.98 31.85
C GLU A 23 -19.69 0.68 31.18
N ARG A 24 -20.07 -0.60 31.09
CA ARG A 24 -21.42 -0.98 30.60
C ARG A 24 -22.51 -0.44 31.51
N ALA A 25 -22.32 -0.48 32.83
CA ALA A 25 -23.26 0.09 33.79
C ALA A 25 -23.34 1.62 33.65
N LEU A 26 -22.20 2.30 33.46
CA LEU A 26 -22.12 3.74 33.23
C LEU A 26 -22.85 4.15 31.94
N LYS A 27 -22.59 3.44 30.83
CA LYS A 27 -23.31 3.63 29.55
C LYS A 27 -24.82 3.44 29.70
N LYS A 28 -25.25 2.41 30.43
CA LYS A 28 -26.68 2.15 30.68
C LYS A 28 -27.33 3.27 31.50
N TYR A 29 -26.62 3.82 32.48
CA TYR A 29 -27.11 4.94 33.29
C TYR A 29 -27.32 6.20 32.46
N PHE A 30 -26.31 6.61 31.67
CA PHE A 30 -26.39 7.83 30.84
C PHE A 30 -27.32 7.71 29.63
N ARG A 31 -27.63 6.48 29.19
CA ARG A 31 -28.70 6.22 28.21
C ARG A 31 -30.11 6.33 28.79
N GLY A 32 -30.27 6.27 30.10
CA GLY A 32 -31.57 6.38 30.76
C GLY A 32 -32.12 7.81 30.73
N SER A 33 -33.44 7.95 30.87
CA SER A 33 -34.13 9.25 30.91
C SER A 33 -34.02 9.99 32.25
N HIS A 34 -33.39 9.39 33.27
CA HIS A 34 -33.30 9.93 34.62
C HIS A 34 -31.84 10.08 35.08
N VAL A 35 -31.12 11.02 34.45
CA VAL A 35 -29.76 11.41 34.82
C VAL A 35 -29.82 12.65 35.72
N ALA A 36 -29.10 12.61 36.84
CA ALA A 36 -28.98 13.76 37.75
C ALA A 36 -28.43 15.01 37.04
N GLU A 37 -28.93 16.20 37.40
CA GLU A 37 -28.63 17.47 36.71
C GLU A 37 -27.13 17.73 36.57
N ASP A 38 -26.37 17.53 37.65
CA ASP A 38 -24.93 17.77 37.73
C ASP A 38 -24.12 16.86 36.78
N LEU A 39 -24.66 15.69 36.46
CA LEU A 39 -23.99 14.69 35.61
C LEU A 39 -24.42 14.79 34.15
N LYS A 40 -25.45 15.57 33.82
CA LYS A 40 -25.92 15.73 32.43
C LYS A 40 -24.85 16.25 31.48
N VAL A 41 -23.90 17.03 31.99
CA VAL A 41 -22.74 17.55 31.23
C VAL A 41 -21.95 16.41 30.58
N TYR A 42 -21.89 15.23 31.21
CA TYR A 42 -21.15 14.08 30.73
C TYR A 42 -21.96 13.13 29.84
N ALA A 43 -23.28 13.32 29.71
CA ALA A 43 -24.14 12.48 28.89
C ALA A 43 -23.69 12.36 27.41
N PRO A 44 -23.19 13.41 26.75
CA PRO A 44 -22.71 13.31 25.36
C PRO A 44 -21.58 12.29 25.16
N LEU A 45 -20.73 12.06 26.17
CA LEU A 45 -19.63 11.09 26.10
C LEU A 45 -20.12 9.66 25.86
N PHE A 46 -21.28 9.33 26.42
CA PHE A 46 -21.86 7.99 26.34
C PHE A 46 -22.92 7.84 25.24
N ALA A 47 -23.36 8.96 24.64
CA ALA A 47 -24.37 9.01 23.59
C ALA A 47 -23.80 8.99 22.15
N TYR A 48 -22.48 9.17 21.99
CA TYR A 48 -21.83 9.29 20.68
C TYR A 48 -22.08 8.09 19.77
N TRP A 49 -21.90 6.86 20.29
CA TRP A 49 -22.08 5.64 19.49
C TRP A 49 -23.51 5.42 19.03
N ASP A 50 -24.52 5.91 19.75
CA ASP A 50 -25.92 5.83 19.32
C ASP A 50 -26.18 6.72 18.11
N ARG A 51 -25.55 7.89 18.07
CA ARG A 51 -25.65 8.79 16.94
C ARG A 51 -24.97 8.21 15.72
N GLU A 52 -23.75 7.69 15.87
CA GLU A 52 -23.00 7.14 14.74
C GLU A 52 -23.56 5.82 14.21
N ALA A 53 -24.11 4.96 15.07
CA ALA A 53 -24.76 3.72 14.62
C ALA A 53 -25.94 3.97 13.69
N SER A 54 -26.57 5.15 13.76
CA SER A 54 -27.66 5.55 12.87
C SER A 54 -27.19 6.10 11.52
N ILE A 55 -25.90 6.44 11.39
CA ILE A 55 -25.32 6.98 10.16
C ILE A 55 -25.02 5.81 9.22
N ALA A 56 -26.00 5.47 8.39
CA ALA A 56 -25.80 4.50 7.31
C ALA A 56 -24.84 5.09 6.26
N ALA A 57 -23.84 4.31 5.86
CA ALA A 57 -22.97 4.68 4.76
C ALA A 57 -23.81 4.93 3.48
N PRO A 58 -23.45 5.95 2.67
CA PRO A 58 -24.16 6.20 1.43
C PRO A 58 -24.17 4.93 0.56
N ALA A 59 -25.30 4.67 -0.10
CA ALA A 59 -25.45 3.52 -0.98
C ALA A 59 -24.26 3.48 -1.95
N ARG A 60 -23.48 2.39 -1.91
CA ARG A 60 -22.33 2.22 -2.80
C ARG A 60 -22.84 2.33 -4.23
N VAL A 61 -22.40 3.37 -4.94
CA VAL A 61 -22.67 3.52 -6.37
C VAL A 61 -22.11 2.28 -7.04
N GLY A 62 -23.00 1.48 -7.65
CA GLY A 62 -22.65 0.18 -8.21
C GLY A 62 -21.42 0.28 -9.11
N THR A 63 -20.49 -0.66 -8.95
CA THR A 63 -19.31 -0.71 -9.81
C THR A 63 -19.76 -0.91 -11.26
N LEU A 64 -19.27 -0.06 -12.17
CA LEU A 64 -19.57 -0.16 -13.58
C LEU A 64 -19.05 -1.51 -14.09
N ARG A 65 -19.97 -2.38 -14.54
CA ARG A 65 -19.63 -3.71 -15.07
C ARG A 65 -18.75 -3.55 -16.31
N PRO A 66 -17.57 -4.19 -16.39
CA PRO A 66 -16.70 -4.05 -17.55
C PRO A 66 -17.38 -4.67 -18.78
N ARG A 67 -17.52 -3.88 -19.84
CA ARG A 67 -18.08 -4.33 -21.12
C ARG A 67 -17.06 -5.22 -21.81
N ARG A 68 -17.27 -6.54 -21.78
CA ARG A 68 -16.41 -7.50 -22.50
C ARG A 68 -16.80 -7.54 -23.98
N LEU A 69 -15.80 -7.57 -24.86
CA LEU A 69 -16.03 -7.77 -26.29
C LEU A 69 -16.50 -9.21 -26.54
N PRO A 70 -17.42 -9.45 -27.49
CA PRO A 70 -17.85 -10.79 -27.85
C PRO A 70 -16.69 -11.60 -28.41
N ARG A 71 -16.62 -12.90 -28.06
CA ARG A 71 -15.56 -13.82 -28.50
C ARG A 71 -15.42 -13.87 -30.02
N LEU A 72 -16.51 -13.68 -30.75
CA LEU A 72 -16.54 -13.63 -32.22
C LEU A 72 -15.65 -12.53 -32.81
N LEU A 73 -15.57 -11.35 -32.17
CA LEU A 73 -14.67 -10.28 -32.63
C LEU A 73 -13.20 -10.63 -32.36
N LEU A 74 -12.92 -11.29 -31.24
CA LEU A 74 -11.56 -11.74 -30.91
C LEU A 74 -11.08 -12.84 -31.86
N THR A 75 -11.96 -13.79 -32.22
CA THR A 75 -11.63 -14.85 -33.19
C THR A 75 -11.38 -14.29 -34.58
N LEU A 76 -12.19 -13.30 -35.01
CA LEU A 76 -12.00 -12.64 -36.29
C LEU A 76 -10.66 -11.89 -36.35
N ALA A 77 -10.31 -11.16 -35.29
CA ALA A 77 -9.03 -10.44 -35.19
C ALA A 77 -7.82 -11.40 -35.22
N ALA A 78 -7.90 -12.50 -34.46
CA ALA A 78 -6.84 -13.52 -34.44
C ALA A 78 -6.65 -14.18 -35.81
N ALA A 79 -7.73 -14.52 -36.52
CA ALA A 79 -7.65 -15.08 -37.86
C ALA A 79 -6.99 -14.12 -38.85
N LEU A 80 -7.32 -12.81 -38.76
CA LEU A 80 -6.74 -11.77 -39.62
C LEU A 80 -5.24 -11.59 -39.37
N LEU A 81 -4.81 -11.61 -38.10
CA LEU A 81 -3.39 -11.59 -37.71
C LEU A 81 -2.64 -12.81 -38.26
N LEU A 82 -3.19 -14.02 -38.11
CA LEU A 82 -2.58 -15.23 -38.65
C LEU A 82 -2.42 -15.16 -40.17
N LEU A 83 -3.42 -14.63 -40.88
CA LEU A 83 -3.40 -14.49 -42.33
C LEU A 83 -2.35 -13.46 -42.79
N LEU A 84 -2.20 -12.35 -42.06
CA LEU A 84 -1.14 -11.35 -42.30
C LEU A 84 0.26 -11.91 -42.07
N VAL A 85 0.47 -12.67 -40.98
CA VAL A 85 1.76 -13.30 -40.68
C VAL A 85 2.10 -14.36 -41.74
N ALA A 86 1.14 -15.23 -42.09
CA ALA A 86 1.33 -16.24 -43.13
C ALA A 86 1.68 -15.59 -44.48
N ARG A 87 0.96 -14.53 -44.87
CA ARG A 87 1.28 -13.74 -46.07
C ARG A 87 2.69 -13.16 -46.01
N GLY A 88 3.11 -12.60 -44.87
CA GLY A 88 4.44 -12.03 -44.69
C GLY A 88 5.58 -13.06 -44.76
N LEU A 89 5.34 -14.30 -44.34
CA LEU A 89 6.30 -15.40 -44.46
C LEU A 89 6.42 -15.91 -45.90
N VAL A 90 5.31 -15.99 -46.65
CA VAL A 90 5.30 -16.50 -48.04
C VAL A 90 5.97 -15.54 -49.03
N LEU A 91 5.87 -14.22 -48.83
CA LEU A 91 6.49 -13.23 -49.72
C LEU A 91 7.97 -12.93 -49.41
N LYS A 92 8.55 -13.51 -48.35
CA LYS A 92 9.99 -13.33 -48.09
C LYS A 92 10.78 -14.27 -49.00
N PRO A 93 11.54 -13.78 -49.99
CA PRO A 93 12.48 -14.62 -50.69
C PRO A 93 13.48 -15.18 -49.67
N SER A 94 13.69 -16.49 -49.69
CA SER A 94 14.69 -17.15 -48.86
C SER A 94 16.04 -16.46 -49.12
N PRO A 95 16.76 -15.99 -48.09
CA PRO A 95 18.11 -15.51 -48.31
C PRO A 95 18.91 -16.70 -48.84
N THR A 96 19.37 -16.59 -50.08
CA THR A 96 20.37 -17.49 -50.63
C THR A 96 21.52 -17.54 -49.62
N PRO A 97 21.97 -18.71 -49.15
CA PRO A 97 23.09 -18.81 -48.22
C PRO A 97 24.40 -18.47 -48.96
N THR A 98 24.55 -17.22 -49.35
CA THR A 98 25.85 -16.61 -49.63
C THR A 98 26.62 -16.60 -48.32
N ALA A 99 27.81 -17.19 -48.37
CA ALA A 99 28.78 -17.27 -47.30
C ALA A 99 28.71 -16.03 -46.40
N PHE A 100 28.43 -16.24 -45.12
CA PHE A 100 28.35 -15.19 -44.12
C PHE A 100 29.57 -14.27 -44.25
N PRO A 101 29.41 -12.94 -44.48
CA PRO A 101 30.48 -12.05 -44.11
C PRO A 101 30.51 -12.08 -42.59
N VAL A 102 31.47 -12.83 -42.03
CA VAL A 102 31.89 -12.63 -40.65
C VAL A 102 32.24 -11.14 -40.58
N ALA A 103 31.40 -10.37 -39.88
CA ALA A 103 31.73 -8.99 -39.58
C ALA A 103 33.07 -9.04 -38.83
N GLU A 104 34.10 -8.46 -39.44
CA GLU A 104 35.43 -8.37 -38.86
C GLU A 104 35.26 -7.83 -37.44
N ALA A 105 35.73 -8.58 -36.44
CA ALA A 105 35.61 -8.21 -35.04
C ALA A 105 36.42 -6.93 -34.83
N ALA A 106 35.78 -5.77 -35.00
CA ALA A 106 36.38 -4.50 -34.69
C ALA A 106 36.80 -4.57 -33.22
N PRO A 107 38.10 -4.43 -32.89
CA PRO A 107 38.54 -4.49 -31.52
C PRO A 107 37.81 -3.42 -30.72
N VAL A 108 37.09 -3.83 -29.68
CA VAL A 108 36.42 -2.90 -28.77
C VAL A 108 37.52 -2.08 -28.10
N ASP A 109 37.48 -0.76 -28.26
CA ASP A 109 38.45 0.14 -27.67
C ASP A 109 38.18 0.31 -26.17
N TRP A 110 38.87 -0.51 -25.37
CA TRP A 110 38.81 -0.47 -23.91
C TRP A 110 39.65 0.66 -23.30
N SER A 111 40.49 1.35 -24.09
CA SER A 111 41.36 2.44 -23.60
C SER A 111 40.56 3.57 -22.98
N ARG A 112 39.32 3.79 -23.45
CA ARG A 112 38.46 4.85 -22.96
C ARG A 112 38.00 4.69 -21.50
N HIS A 113 38.14 3.51 -20.89
CA HIS A 113 37.58 3.20 -19.56
C HIS A 113 38.62 2.66 -18.56
N GLU A 114 39.91 2.71 -18.90
CA GLU A 114 40.97 2.29 -17.99
C GLU A 114 41.29 3.45 -17.03
N ILE A 115 40.98 3.26 -15.73
CA ILE A 115 41.35 4.24 -14.70
C ILE A 115 42.85 4.06 -14.44
N THR A 116 43.68 4.81 -15.18
CA THR A 116 45.14 4.67 -15.14
C THR A 116 45.76 5.34 -13.91
N ASP A 117 45.11 6.36 -13.34
CA ASP A 117 45.63 7.09 -12.16
C ASP A 117 45.09 6.49 -10.85
N GLU A 118 46.02 6.03 -10.00
CA GLU A 118 45.75 5.47 -8.67
C GLU A 118 44.96 6.47 -7.80
N LYS A 119 45.24 7.77 -7.92
CA LYS A 119 44.54 8.81 -7.14
C LYS A 119 43.09 8.94 -7.58
N GLU A 120 42.82 8.84 -8.87
CA GLU A 120 41.47 8.88 -9.44
C GLU A 120 40.67 7.62 -9.06
N ALA A 121 41.31 6.45 -9.10
CA ALA A 121 40.71 5.19 -8.64
C ALA A 121 40.30 5.25 -7.16
N LEU A 122 41.16 5.81 -6.30
CA LEU A 122 40.86 5.99 -4.88
C LEU A 122 39.72 6.98 -4.63
N LEU A 123 39.62 8.04 -5.43
CA LEU A 123 38.51 9.00 -5.34
C LEU A 123 37.19 8.39 -5.79
N PHE A 124 37.19 7.64 -6.89
CA PHE A 124 36.02 6.88 -7.35
C PHE A 124 35.56 5.87 -6.30
N LEU A 125 36.49 5.05 -5.77
CA LEU A 125 36.22 4.06 -4.73
C LEU A 125 35.62 4.71 -3.47
N ARG A 126 36.19 5.82 -3.01
CA ARG A 126 35.64 6.58 -1.86
C ARG A 126 34.21 7.04 -2.11
N THR A 127 33.89 7.44 -3.34
CA THR A 127 32.56 7.89 -3.72
C THR A 127 31.56 6.73 -3.66
N VAL A 128 31.92 5.58 -4.22
CA VAL A 128 31.11 4.35 -4.21
C VAL A 128 30.92 3.82 -2.78
N LEU A 129 31.98 3.79 -1.97
CA LEU A 129 31.88 3.32 -0.58
C LEU A 129 30.99 4.24 0.26
N LYS A 130 31.09 5.56 0.07
CA LYS A 130 30.25 6.53 0.77
C LYS A 130 28.77 6.42 0.39
N SER A 131 28.45 6.23 -0.90
CA SER A 131 27.06 6.05 -1.34
C SER A 131 26.49 4.73 -0.83
N THR A 132 27.26 3.65 -0.88
CA THR A 132 26.85 2.32 -0.41
C THR A 132 26.61 2.32 1.10
N SER A 133 27.51 2.96 1.88
CA SER A 133 27.36 3.12 3.33
C SER A 133 26.07 3.89 3.70
N ARG A 134 25.74 4.95 2.94
CA ARG A 134 24.48 5.69 3.13
C ARG A 134 23.25 4.83 2.84
N GLN A 135 23.27 4.03 1.78
CA GLN A 135 22.14 3.15 1.46
C GLN A 135 21.95 2.05 2.51
N LEU A 136 23.03 1.45 3.02
CA LEU A 136 22.97 0.43 4.06
C LEU A 136 22.46 0.96 5.41
N THR A 137 22.78 2.21 5.74
CA THR A 137 22.27 2.85 6.97
C THR A 137 20.81 3.31 6.84
N GLN A 138 20.33 3.58 5.62
CA GLN A 138 18.93 3.93 5.36
C GLN A 138 18.00 2.73 5.22
N GLY A 139 18.51 1.55 4.81
CA GLY A 139 17.72 0.32 4.65
C GLY A 139 16.90 -0.13 5.88
N PRO A 140 17.46 -0.17 7.11
CA PRO A 140 16.73 -0.60 8.30
C PRO A 140 15.63 0.39 8.73
N ALA A 141 15.75 1.67 8.40
CA ALA A 141 14.74 2.67 8.77
C ALA A 141 13.42 2.48 8.00
N ILE A 142 13.51 1.98 6.76
CA ILE A 142 12.33 1.64 5.95
C ILE A 142 11.68 0.36 6.50
N THR A 143 12.46 -0.68 6.81
CA THR A 143 11.89 -1.94 7.32
C THR A 143 11.30 -1.80 8.72
N LEU A 144 11.91 -1.02 9.62
CA LEU A 144 11.37 -0.81 10.97
C LEU A 144 10.07 -0.01 10.98
N ARG A 145 9.91 0.93 10.04
CA ARG A 145 8.66 1.70 9.91
C ARG A 145 7.53 0.83 9.38
N GLU A 146 7.79 0.04 8.34
CA GLU A 146 6.80 -0.88 7.75
C GLU A 146 6.41 -1.99 8.75
N LEU A 147 7.37 -2.53 9.52
CA LEU A 147 7.08 -3.49 10.59
C LEU A 147 6.22 -2.87 11.71
N ARG A 148 6.48 -1.60 12.07
CA ARG A 148 5.65 -0.89 13.06
C ARG A 148 4.25 -0.60 12.55
N GLU A 149 4.11 -0.24 11.28
CA GLU A 149 2.80 -0.03 10.64
C GLU A 149 2.02 -1.36 10.52
N ALA A 150 2.69 -2.48 10.22
CA ALA A 150 2.07 -3.81 10.22
C ALA A 150 1.61 -4.27 11.61
N ASP A 151 2.40 -4.02 12.65
CA ASP A 151 2.04 -4.32 14.05
C ASP A 151 0.79 -3.54 14.50
N GLN A 152 0.65 -2.28 14.06
CA GLN A 152 -0.52 -1.44 14.31
C GLN A 152 -1.79 -1.89 13.56
N ILE A 153 -1.69 -2.71 12.52
CA ILE A 153 -2.83 -3.25 11.76
C ILE A 153 -3.30 -4.59 12.36
N ILE A 154 -2.41 -5.30 13.05
CA ILE A 154 -2.66 -6.65 13.59
C ILE A 154 -3.29 -6.59 15.00
N HIS A 155 -3.22 -5.44 15.68
CA HIS A 155 -3.83 -5.17 16.98
C HIS A 155 -4.97 -4.15 16.90
#